data_AF-E8LWR7-F1
#
_entry.id   AF-E8LWR7-F1
#
_cell.length_a   1.000
_cell.length_b   1.000
_cell.length_c   1.000
_cell.angle_alpha   90.00
_cell.angle_beta   90.00
_cell.angle_gamma   90.00
#
_symmetry.space_group_name_H-M   'P 1'
#
loop_
_entity.id
_entity.type
_entity.pdbx_description
1 polymer ?
#
loop_
_entity_poly.entity_id
_entity_poly.type
_entity_poly.pdbx_seq_one_letter_code
_entity_poly.pdbx_strand_id
1 'polypeptide(L)'
;MLKLKIETFSNDSGNIEDTLTVPLAVAKTLLKFLPANLAAKFDENGEQLQDLVSAIADAKQPGIILEFDDQDEDQRIVFSVC
;
A
#
# COMPACT_ATOMS: atom_id res chain seq x y z
N MET A 1 -16.32 9.49 0.72
CA MET A 1 -15.83 8.50 -0.26
C MET A 1 -14.51 7.99 0.26
N LEU A 2 -14.35 6.67 0.38
CA LEU A 2 -13.12 6.07 0.89
C LEU A 2 -11.96 6.29 -0.10
N LYS A 3 -10.77 6.55 0.43
CA LYS A 3 -9.53 6.73 -0.32
C LYS A 3 -8.48 5.77 0.21
N LEU A 4 -7.63 5.27 -0.69
CA LEU A 4 -6.38 4.64 -0.29
C LEU A 4 -5.34 5.76 -0.17
N LYS A 5 -4.70 5.84 0.99
CA LYS A 5 -3.62 6.76 1.30
C LYS A 5 -2.36 5.95 1.56
N ILE A 6 -1.27 6.36 0.93
CA ILE A 6 0.06 5.79 1.13
C ILE A 6 0.92 6.93 1.66
N GLU A 7 1.50 6.74 2.84
CA GLU A 7 2.37 7.72 3.48
C GLU A 7 3.75 7.11 3.66
N THR A 8 4.77 7.86 3.26
CA THR A 8 6.17 7.51 3.50
C THR A 8 6.70 8.42 4.59
N PHE A 9 7.29 7.82 5.62
CA PHE A 9 7.88 8.51 6.74
C PHE A 9 9.39 8.28 6.74
N SER A 10 10.15 9.33 7.01
CA SER A 10 11.57 9.24 7.35
C SER A 10 11.72 8.57 8.72
N ASN A 11 12.54 7.53 8.84
CA ASN A 11 12.81 6.92 10.15
C ASN A 11 13.69 7.79 11.05
N ASP A 12 14.60 8.58 10.48
CA ASP A 12 15.44 9.53 11.22
C ASP A 12 14.61 10.64 11.89
N SER A 13 13.70 11.25 11.15
CA SER A 13 12.96 12.44 11.62
C SER A 13 11.53 12.15 12.09
N GLY A 14 10.97 10.99 11.72
CA GLY A 14 9.56 10.63 11.95
C GLY A 14 8.56 11.46 11.11
N ASN A 15 9.04 12.35 10.25
CA ASN A 15 8.19 13.23 9.44
C ASN A 15 7.72 12.52 8.17
N ILE A 16 6.56 12.95 7.66
CA ILE A 16 6.06 12.53 6.35
C ILE A 16 6.94 13.14 5.27
N GLU A 17 7.52 12.30 4.43
CA GLU A 17 8.28 12.70 3.25
C GLU A 17 7.37 12.80 2.02
N ASP A 18 6.48 11.82 1.84
CA ASP A 18 5.55 11.80 0.72
C ASP A 18 4.17 11.26 1.12
N THR A 19 3.15 11.65 0.37
CA THR A 19 1.78 11.17 0.50
C THR A 19 1.12 11.02 -0.86
N LEU A 20 0.76 9.79 -1.21
CA LEU A 20 -0.10 9.50 -2.33
C LEU A 20 -1.52 9.24 -1.84
N THR A 21 -2.51 9.89 -2.45
CA THR A 21 -3.93 9.64 -2.16
C THR A 21 -4.70 9.35 -3.43
N VAL A 22 -5.36 8.20 -3.48
CA VAL A 22 -6.18 7.79 -4.62
C VAL A 22 -7.58 7.37 -4.14
N PRO A 23 -8.65 7.67 -4.91
CA PRO A 23 -9.97 7.14 -4.58
C PRO A 23 -9.93 5.62 -4.52
N LEU A 24 -10.53 5.03 -3.48
CA LEU A 24 -10.45 3.57 -3.26
C LEU A 24 -11.05 2.79 -4.45
N ALA A 25 -12.08 3.34 -5.10
CA ALA A 25 -12.64 2.75 -6.31
C ALA A 25 -11.63 2.65 -7.47
N VAL A 26 -10.76 3.65 -7.63
CA VAL A 26 -9.71 3.64 -8.65
C VAL A 26 -8.64 2.63 -8.28
N ALA A 27 -8.18 2.62 -7.02
CA ALA A 27 -7.20 1.62 -6.54
C ALA A 27 -7.71 0.19 -6.77
N LYS A 28 -8.93 -0.12 -6.33
CA LYS A 28 -9.56 -1.44 -6.55
C LYS A 28 -9.67 -1.82 -8.03
N THR A 29 -9.87 -0.84 -8.90
CA THR A 29 -9.96 -1.07 -10.34
C THR A 29 -8.59 -1.41 -10.92
N LEU A 30 -7.56 -0.62 -10.60
CA LEU A 30 -6.18 -0.87 -11.05
C LEU A 30 -5.66 -2.24 -10.61
N LEU A 31 -5.97 -2.65 -9.38
CA LEU A 31 -5.59 -3.96 -8.85
C LEU A 31 -6.21 -5.13 -9.62
N LYS A 32 -7.42 -4.98 -10.16
CA LYS A 32 -8.07 -6.01 -11.00
C LYS A 32 -7.41 -6.17 -12.37
N PHE A 33 -6.69 -5.15 -12.84
CA PHE A 33 -6.01 -5.13 -14.13
C PHE A 33 -4.51 -5.38 -14.02
N LEU A 34 -4.01 -5.67 -12.82
CA LEU A 34 -2.61 -5.95 -12.58
C LEU A 34 -2.25 -7.28 -13.27
N PRO A 35 -1.31 -7.29 -14.22
CA PRO A 35 -1.00 -8.51 -14.95
C PRO A 35 -0.25 -9.50 -14.04
N ALA A 36 -0.56 -10.79 -14.20
CA ALA A 36 -0.11 -11.84 -13.30
C ALA A 36 1.43 -11.95 -13.16
N ASN A 37 2.18 -11.51 -14.18
CA ASN A 37 3.64 -11.46 -14.15
C ASN A 37 4.21 -10.39 -13.21
N LEU A 38 3.48 -9.29 -12.99
CA LEU A 38 3.84 -8.29 -11.98
C LEU A 38 3.50 -8.79 -10.58
N ALA A 39 2.37 -9.50 -10.42
CA ALA A 39 2.05 -10.16 -9.16
C ALA A 39 3.16 -11.14 -8.73
N ALA A 40 3.68 -11.94 -9.67
CA ALA A 40 4.75 -12.90 -9.41
C ALA A 40 6.11 -12.26 -9.04
N LYS A 41 6.41 -11.04 -9.51
CA LYS A 41 7.66 -10.34 -9.18
C LYS A 41 7.70 -9.77 -7.77
N PHE A 42 6.53 -9.46 -7.19
CA PHE A 42 6.45 -9.07 -5.79
C PHE A 42 6.36 -10.29 -4.86
N ASP A 43 5.87 -11.44 -5.35
CA ASP A 43 5.94 -12.70 -4.60
C ASP A 43 7.39 -13.16 -4.34
N GLU A 44 8.38 -12.75 -5.15
CA GLU A 44 9.81 -12.99 -4.86
C GLU A 44 10.28 -12.31 -3.55
N ASN A 45 9.59 -11.24 -3.11
CA ASN A 45 9.84 -10.57 -1.83
C ASN A 45 8.98 -11.13 -0.67
N GLY A 46 8.25 -12.22 -0.91
CA GLY A 46 7.52 -12.99 0.11
C GLY A 46 6.13 -12.44 0.42
N GLU A 47 5.09 -13.16 -0.01
CA GLU A 47 3.66 -13.14 0.41
C GLU A 47 2.89 -11.79 0.53
N GLN A 48 3.54 -10.63 0.54
CA GLN A 48 2.92 -9.36 0.93
C GLN A 48 2.03 -8.73 -0.14
N LEU A 49 2.30 -8.94 -1.43
CA LEU A 49 1.51 -8.26 -2.46
C LEU A 49 0.11 -8.84 -2.60
N GLN A 50 -0.05 -10.17 -2.63
CA GLN A 50 -1.40 -10.76 -2.76
C GLN A 50 -2.27 -10.42 -1.55
N ASP A 51 -1.68 -10.40 -0.35
CA ASP A 51 -2.37 -9.99 0.87
C ASP A 51 -2.73 -8.50 0.85
N LEU A 52 -1.83 -7.63 0.41
CA LEU A 52 -2.11 -6.20 0.23
C LEU A 52 -3.22 -5.96 -0.80
N VAL A 53 -3.15 -6.64 -1.95
CA VAL A 53 -4.15 -6.56 -3.01
C VAL A 53 -5.52 -7.00 -2.49
N SER A 54 -5.56 -8.12 -1.76
CA SER A 54 -6.79 -8.66 -1.17
C SER A 54 -7.35 -7.71 -0.11
N ALA A 55 -6.50 -7.20 0.77
CA ALA A 55 -6.91 -6.26 1.82
C ALA A 55 -7.44 -4.94 1.24
N ILE A 56 -6.81 -4.39 0.19
CA ILE A 56 -7.33 -3.21 -0.51
C ILE A 56 -8.64 -3.54 -1.23
N ALA A 57 -8.75 -4.69 -1.89
CA ALA A 57 -9.96 -5.12 -2.59
C ALA A 57 -11.17 -5.26 -1.64
N ASP A 58 -10.95 -5.81 -0.45
CA ASP A 58 -11.96 -6.05 0.57
C ASP A 58 -12.18 -4.87 1.53
N ALA A 59 -11.33 -3.84 1.48
CA ALA A 59 -11.45 -2.67 2.33
C ALA A 59 -12.84 -2.00 2.20
N LYS A 60 -13.54 -1.90 3.33
CA LYS A 60 -14.89 -1.33 3.46
C LYS A 60 -14.97 -0.23 4.52
N GLN A 61 -13.95 -0.08 5.34
CA GLN A 61 -13.91 0.86 6.46
C GLN A 61 -12.51 1.49 6.56
N PRO A 62 -12.40 2.69 7.17
CA PRO A 62 -11.11 3.31 7.42
C PRO A 62 -10.21 2.47 8.34
N GLY A 63 -8.90 2.56 8.15
CA GLY A 63 -7.91 1.84 8.95
C GLY A 63 -6.59 1.62 8.22
N ILE A 64 -5.56 1.21 8.96
CA ILE A 64 -4.28 0.79 8.39
C ILE A 64 -4.46 -0.60 7.77
N ILE A 65 -4.01 -0.74 6.54
CA ILE A 65 -4.03 -1.99 5.77
C ILE A 65 -2.71 -2.72 5.90
N LEU A 66 -1.61 -1.98 5.74
CA LEU A 66 -0.26 -2.50 5.78
C LEU A 66 0.68 -1.40 6.25
N GLU A 67 1.66 -1.77 7.07
CA GLU A 67 2.75 -0.93 7.50
C GLU A 67 4.02 -1.79 7.45
N PHE A 68 5.07 -1.26 6.81
CA PHE A 68 6.38 -1.92 6.79
C PHE A 68 7.50 -0.88 6.82
N ASP A 69 8.63 -1.32 7.36
CA ASP A 69 9.89 -0.59 7.34
C ASP A 69 10.72 -1.06 6.13
N ASP A 70 11.06 -0.11 5.27
CA ASP A 70 12.08 -0.25 4.24
C ASP A 70 13.44 0.10 4.87
N GLN A 71 14.21 -0.93 5.19
CA GLN A 71 15.53 -0.75 5.80
C GLN A 71 16.60 -0.26 4.82
N ASP A 72 16.39 -0.45 3.51
CA ASP A 72 17.37 -0.04 2.49
C ASP A 72 17.29 1.48 2.26
N GLU A 73 16.09 2.05 2.34
CA GLU A 73 15.86 3.50 2.21
C GLU A 73 15.69 4.25 3.55
N ASP A 74 15.76 3.54 4.68
CA ASP A 74 15.52 4.07 6.05
C ASP A 74 14.18 4.83 6.15
N GLN A 75 13.14 4.19 5.62
CA GLN A 75 11.81 4.75 5.52
C GLN A 75 10.76 3.77 6.04
N ARG A 76 9.67 4.31 6.53
CA ARG A 76 8.47 3.55 6.91
C ARG A 76 7.33 3.91 5.99
N ILE A 77 6.69 2.90 5.41
CA ILE A 77 5.60 3.08 4.45
C ILE A 77 4.30 2.55 5.05
N VAL A 78 3.27 3.39 5.06
CA VAL A 78 1.95 3.08 5.65
C VAL A 78 0.86 3.18 4.59
N PHE A 79 0.18 2.06 4.35
CA PHE A 79 -1.02 1.97 3.51
C PHE A 79 -2.25 2.04 4.40
N SER A 80 -3.15 2.98 4.16
CA SER A 80 -4.38 3.15 4.94
C SER A 80 -5.59 3.49 4.08
N VAL A 81 -6.78 3.15 4.58
CA VAL A 81 -8.05 3.65 4.06
C VAL A 81 -8.52 4.80 4.94
N CYS A 82 -8.90 5.93 4.32
CA CYS A 82 -9.48 7.11 4.99
C CYS A 82 -10.73 7.65 4.27
#